data_AF-A0A6A6VHK8-F1
#
_entry.id   AF-A0A6A6VHK8-F1
#
_cell.length_a   1.000
_cell.length_b   1.000
_cell.length_c   1.000
_cell.angle_alpha   90.00
_cell.angle_beta   90.00
_cell.angle_gamma   90.00
#
_symmetry.space_group_name_H-M   'P 1'
#
loop_
_entity.id
_entity.type
_entity.pdbx_description
1 polymer ?
#
loop_
_entity_poly.entity_id
_entity_poly.type
_entity_poly.pdbx_seq_one_letter_code
_entity_poly.pdbx_strand_id
1 'polypeptide(L)'
;MREQIQTAQRLLGVQYLEFVYENGRTYGDHTYFLPCDQAEQDRLAVQHQVFLQALKGKLTTTPVTHATRRILDLGTGPGDWAAAMAKQYPHADVVGIDMAVWDLETTETASGGASVMWQLDDLDVWNDRTDPDPGEIISRLSSYNPFNDPVQREAAEMEAHRKQRETQSRPQTPALSDAATSIDLSVLEPEAQPGWNFSQSFDLIHLRNMKGSFAYWEEVYAEIYKSLRPGGYVEVVDYEVLAPDMQYSSTSTSADSTDTKYTLPTARKLYSSLLDASFRSGRPLGLFYMHKTFLEDAGFKDVRSMTVNVPIGQWPESEEQKRIGKLFLVVMIESLEPYLLRLLTKYGDRERKWSAEEIRESVEKAKQEMLEPGETGEQDEKLKGWCARFVWVTGRK
;
A
#
# COMPACT_ATOMS: atom_id res chain seq x y z
N MET A 1 28.44 -12.76 -29.32
CA MET A 1 28.33 -11.57 -28.45
C MET A 1 26.88 -11.09 -28.28
N ARG A 2 25.87 -11.99 -28.34
CA ARG A 2 24.48 -11.73 -27.93
C ARG A 2 23.95 -12.73 -26.89
N GLU A 3 24.71 -13.80 -26.60
CA GLU A 3 24.41 -14.77 -25.54
C GLU A 3 25.08 -14.46 -24.19
N GLN A 4 25.97 -13.46 -24.10
CA GLN A 4 26.66 -13.10 -22.85
C GLN A 4 26.02 -11.96 -22.06
N ILE A 5 24.94 -11.34 -22.57
CA ILE A 5 24.19 -10.30 -21.83
C ILE A 5 23.03 -10.93 -21.03
N GLN A 6 22.66 -12.17 -21.34
CA GLN A 6 21.59 -12.90 -20.66
C GLN A 6 22.01 -13.46 -19.28
N THR A 7 23.25 -13.25 -18.84
CA THR A 7 23.80 -13.84 -17.60
C THR A 7 24.22 -12.80 -16.54
N ALA A 8 23.92 -11.52 -16.73
CA ALA A 8 24.13 -10.49 -15.69
C ALA A 8 22.86 -10.08 -14.93
N GLN A 9 21.68 -10.60 -15.30
CA GLN A 9 20.38 -10.40 -14.62
C GLN A 9 20.08 -11.49 -13.57
N ARG A 10 21.10 -11.96 -12.86
CA ARG A 10 20.97 -13.02 -11.82
C ARG A 10 22.08 -12.91 -10.78
N LEU A 11 22.34 -11.72 -10.26
CA LEU A 11 23.35 -11.52 -9.22
C LEU A 11 22.69 -11.72 -7.84
N LEU A 12 22.86 -12.94 -7.31
CA LEU A 12 22.70 -13.36 -5.91
C LEU A 12 21.33 -13.05 -5.26
N GLY A 13 20.36 -13.98 -5.36
CA GLY A 13 19.15 -13.90 -4.52
C GLY A 13 18.11 -15.00 -4.71
N VAL A 14 17.91 -15.52 -5.94
CA VAL A 14 16.81 -16.46 -6.21
C VAL A 14 16.96 -17.82 -5.50
N GLN A 15 18.19 -18.21 -5.12
CA GLN A 15 18.44 -19.48 -4.42
C GLN A 15 18.11 -19.45 -2.92
N TYR A 16 17.75 -18.29 -2.36
CA TYR A 16 17.42 -18.11 -0.94
C TYR A 16 16.08 -17.42 -0.72
N LEU A 17 15.17 -17.50 -1.70
CA LEU A 17 13.82 -16.97 -1.51
C LEU A 17 12.97 -17.99 -0.76
N GLU A 18 12.75 -17.71 0.51
CA GLU A 18 11.85 -18.47 1.36
C GLU A 18 10.43 -17.97 1.15
N PHE A 19 9.73 -18.57 0.18
CA PHE A 19 8.29 -18.42 0.10
C PHE A 19 7.62 -19.02 1.33
N VAL A 20 6.64 -18.32 1.86
CA VAL A 20 5.82 -18.82 2.96
C VAL A 20 4.55 -19.44 2.39
N TYR A 21 4.33 -20.71 2.69
CA TYR A 21 3.10 -21.42 2.33
C TYR A 21 2.25 -21.59 3.58
N GLU A 22 1.13 -20.88 3.64
CA GLU A 22 0.19 -20.96 4.75
C GLU A 22 -1.25 -20.92 4.24
N ASN A 23 -2.11 -21.76 4.82
CA ASN A 23 -3.54 -21.80 4.50
C ASN A 23 -3.82 -21.92 2.98
N GLY A 24 -3.00 -22.67 2.24
CA GLY A 24 -3.18 -22.89 0.80
C GLY A 24 -2.88 -21.68 -0.10
N ARG A 25 -2.23 -20.64 0.43
CA ARG A 25 -1.74 -19.47 -0.32
C ARG A 25 -0.22 -19.36 -0.20
N THR A 26 0.40 -18.64 -1.14
CA THR A 26 1.85 -18.38 -1.16
C THR A 26 2.12 -16.91 -0.86
N TYR A 27 3.10 -16.61 -0.03
CA TYR A 27 3.49 -15.25 0.34
C TYR A 27 4.98 -15.03 0.12
N GLY A 28 5.36 -13.77 -0.15
CA GLY A 28 6.76 -13.38 -0.38
C GLY A 28 7.63 -13.46 0.87
N ASP A 29 7.03 -13.30 2.05
CA ASP A 29 7.74 -13.29 3.33
C ASP A 29 6.82 -13.67 4.52
N HIS A 30 7.30 -13.45 5.75
CA HIS A 30 6.54 -13.69 6.97
C HIS A 30 5.69 -12.50 7.46
N THR A 31 5.86 -11.31 6.88
CA THR A 31 5.33 -10.05 7.43
C THR A 31 4.20 -9.47 6.59
N TYR A 32 4.32 -9.50 5.25
CA TYR A 32 3.32 -8.94 4.36
C TYR A 32 2.09 -9.83 4.24
N PHE A 33 0.90 -9.22 4.28
CA PHE A 33 -0.33 -9.97 4.47
C PHE A 33 -1.01 -10.45 3.19
N LEU A 34 -0.65 -9.90 2.02
CA LEU A 34 -1.21 -10.35 0.74
C LEU A 34 -0.38 -11.48 0.13
N PRO A 35 -1.03 -12.48 -0.47
CA PRO A 35 -0.33 -13.54 -1.18
C PRO A 35 0.32 -13.06 -2.48
N CYS A 36 1.17 -13.88 -3.08
CA CYS A 36 1.82 -13.67 -4.38
C CYS A 36 1.65 -14.86 -5.33
N ASP A 37 0.53 -15.56 -5.21
CA ASP A 37 0.17 -16.70 -6.09
C ASP A 37 -0.65 -16.26 -7.32
N GLN A 38 -0.90 -17.20 -8.24
CA GLN A 38 -1.59 -16.94 -9.52
C GLN A 38 -2.97 -16.29 -9.33
N ALA A 39 -3.73 -16.71 -8.32
CA ALA A 39 -5.06 -16.14 -8.07
C ALA A 39 -4.96 -14.66 -7.72
N GLU A 40 -3.93 -14.26 -6.97
CA GLU A 40 -3.69 -12.85 -6.67
C GLU A 40 -3.18 -12.07 -7.89
N GLN A 41 -2.32 -12.68 -8.71
CA GLN A 41 -1.88 -12.09 -9.97
C GLN A 41 -3.06 -11.78 -10.90
N ASP A 42 -4.00 -12.71 -11.06
CA ASP A 42 -5.21 -12.52 -11.87
C ASP A 42 -6.09 -11.39 -11.31
N ARG A 43 -6.28 -11.34 -9.98
CA ARG A 43 -7.01 -10.26 -9.31
C ARG A 43 -6.36 -8.89 -9.54
N LEU A 44 -5.04 -8.80 -9.42
CA LEU A 44 -4.27 -7.58 -9.62
C LEU A 44 -4.32 -7.10 -11.08
N ALA A 45 -4.36 -8.01 -12.05
CA ALA A 45 -4.52 -7.65 -13.46
C ALA A 45 -5.89 -6.99 -13.73
N VAL A 46 -6.98 -7.53 -13.14
CA VAL A 46 -8.31 -6.91 -13.21
C VAL A 46 -8.32 -5.55 -12.52
N GLN A 47 -7.67 -5.44 -11.36
CA GLN A 47 -7.55 -4.18 -10.62
C GLN A 47 -6.76 -3.12 -11.42
N HIS A 48 -5.70 -3.51 -12.13
CA HIS A 48 -4.97 -2.62 -13.03
C HIS A 48 -5.89 -2.02 -14.10
N GLN A 49 -6.80 -2.81 -14.68
CA GLN A 49 -7.79 -2.31 -15.65
C GLN A 49 -8.77 -1.30 -15.03
N VAL A 50 -9.16 -1.47 -13.76
CA VAL A 50 -10.00 -0.49 -13.05
C VAL A 50 -9.27 0.85 -12.91
N PHE A 51 -7.99 0.84 -12.51
CA PHE A 51 -7.18 2.06 -12.42
C PHE A 51 -7.07 2.78 -13.78
N LEU A 52 -6.83 2.03 -14.86
CA LEU A 52 -6.80 2.58 -16.21
C LEU A 52 -8.13 3.23 -16.58
N GLN A 53 -9.26 2.55 -16.35
CA GLN A 53 -10.58 3.11 -16.67
C GLN A 53 -10.90 4.35 -15.83
N ALA A 54 -10.56 4.34 -14.54
CA ALA A 54 -10.71 5.50 -13.66
C ALA A 54 -9.91 6.72 -14.16
N LEU A 55 -8.73 6.49 -14.76
CA LEU A 55 -7.90 7.51 -15.39
C LEU A 55 -8.14 7.71 -16.90
N LYS A 56 -9.22 7.15 -17.46
CA LYS A 56 -9.54 7.24 -18.89
C LYS A 56 -8.38 6.79 -19.80
N GLY A 57 -7.73 5.71 -19.42
CA GLY A 57 -6.62 5.07 -20.14
C GLY A 57 -5.24 5.66 -19.84
N LYS A 58 -5.11 6.67 -18.98
CA LYS A 58 -3.79 7.18 -18.57
C LYS A 58 -3.18 6.31 -17.46
N LEU A 59 -1.86 6.16 -17.47
CA LEU A 59 -1.11 5.42 -16.44
C LEU A 59 -0.73 6.28 -15.24
N THR A 60 -0.61 7.60 -15.42
CA THR A 60 -0.16 8.54 -14.39
C THR A 60 -0.84 9.89 -14.55
N THR A 61 -0.97 10.64 -13.47
CA THR A 61 -1.41 12.05 -13.45
C THR A 61 -0.23 13.02 -13.52
N THR A 62 0.98 12.52 -13.29
CA THR A 62 2.22 13.30 -13.34
C THR A 62 2.66 13.56 -14.78
N PRO A 63 3.22 14.74 -15.10
CA PRO A 63 3.78 15.01 -16.41
C PRO A 63 5.01 14.12 -16.69
N VAL A 64 4.89 13.23 -17.68
CA VAL A 64 6.01 12.47 -18.25
C VAL A 64 6.42 13.12 -19.56
N THR A 65 7.70 13.48 -19.68
CA THR A 65 8.24 14.20 -20.84
C THR A 65 9.39 13.43 -21.47
N HIS A 66 9.91 13.90 -22.61
CA HIS A 66 11.15 13.35 -23.19
C HIS A 66 12.39 13.54 -22.29
N ALA A 67 12.32 14.40 -21.28
CA ALA A 67 13.36 14.58 -20.26
C ALA A 67 13.20 13.64 -19.06
N THR A 68 12.10 12.89 -18.98
CA THR A 68 11.92 11.79 -18.02
C THR A 68 12.66 10.58 -18.59
N ARG A 69 13.74 10.19 -17.93
CA ARG A 69 14.68 9.14 -18.32
C ARG A 69 14.67 7.96 -17.38
N ARG A 70 14.31 8.13 -16.11
CA ARG A 70 14.32 7.03 -15.14
C ARG A 70 13.06 7.04 -14.28
N ILE A 71 12.32 5.93 -14.29
CA ILE A 71 11.04 5.77 -13.60
C ILE A 71 11.16 4.56 -12.67
N LEU A 72 10.69 4.69 -11.43
CA LEU A 72 10.63 3.62 -10.46
C LEU A 72 9.17 3.29 -10.14
N ASP A 73 8.81 2.02 -10.20
CA ASP A 73 7.55 1.47 -9.67
C ASP A 73 7.87 0.66 -8.42
N LEU A 74 7.53 1.21 -7.24
CA LEU A 74 7.77 0.58 -5.94
C LEU A 74 6.57 -0.27 -5.54
N GLY A 75 6.82 -1.53 -5.19
CA GLY A 75 5.73 -2.51 -5.01
C GLY A 75 5.06 -2.81 -6.34
N THR A 76 5.86 -3.12 -7.38
CA THR A 76 5.36 -3.25 -8.77
C THR A 76 4.40 -4.44 -8.93
N GLY A 77 4.41 -5.40 -7.99
CA GLY A 77 3.60 -6.61 -8.05
C GLY A 77 3.89 -7.39 -9.34
N PRO A 78 2.86 -7.90 -10.03
CA PRO A 78 2.98 -8.54 -11.34
C PRO A 78 3.54 -7.65 -12.47
N GLY A 79 3.69 -6.35 -12.23
CA GLY A 79 4.40 -5.44 -13.13
C GLY A 79 3.57 -4.79 -14.23
N ASP A 80 2.24 -4.97 -14.27
CA ASP A 80 1.37 -4.42 -15.34
C ASP A 80 1.58 -2.92 -15.58
N TRP A 81 1.73 -2.14 -14.50
CA TRP A 81 1.94 -0.69 -14.60
C TRP A 81 3.32 -0.36 -15.16
N ALA A 82 4.39 -0.93 -14.60
CA ALA A 82 5.76 -0.71 -15.06
C ALA A 82 5.92 -1.08 -16.55
N ALA A 83 5.35 -2.21 -16.95
CA ALA A 83 5.44 -2.70 -18.32
C ALA A 83 4.64 -1.82 -19.29
N ALA A 84 3.45 -1.36 -18.91
CA ALA A 84 2.67 -0.39 -19.68
C ALA A 84 3.40 0.96 -19.80
N MET A 85 4.09 1.42 -18.74
CA MET A 85 4.89 2.64 -18.76
C MET A 85 6.10 2.52 -19.68
N ALA A 86 6.82 1.40 -19.65
CA ALA A 86 7.96 1.14 -20.53
C ALA A 86 7.54 1.11 -22.01
N LYS A 87 6.35 0.53 -22.28
CA LYS A 87 5.77 0.52 -23.62
C LYS A 87 5.34 1.91 -24.09
N GLN A 88 4.74 2.72 -23.22
CA GLN A 88 4.30 4.08 -23.56
C GLN A 88 5.46 5.07 -23.68
N TYR A 89 6.53 4.88 -22.89
CA TYR A 89 7.70 5.76 -22.82
C TYR A 89 9.00 4.97 -23.04
N PRO A 90 9.26 4.47 -24.26
CA PRO A 90 10.41 3.60 -24.54
C PRO A 90 11.76 4.31 -24.42
N HIS A 91 11.78 5.64 -24.24
CA HIS A 91 12.98 6.43 -24.01
C HIS A 91 13.37 6.54 -22.53
N ALA A 92 12.54 6.01 -21.62
CA ALA A 92 12.75 6.01 -20.18
C ALA A 92 13.07 4.60 -19.70
N ASP A 93 14.08 4.49 -18.84
CA ASP A 93 14.42 3.29 -18.12
C ASP A 93 13.41 3.10 -16.98
N VAL A 94 12.57 2.07 -17.09
CA VAL A 94 11.60 1.72 -16.06
C VAL A 94 12.18 0.62 -15.18
N VAL A 95 12.17 0.84 -13.88
CA VAL A 95 12.61 -0.12 -12.85
C VAL A 95 11.39 -0.51 -12.03
N GLY A 96 11.07 -1.81 -11.97
CA GLY A 96 10.03 -2.35 -11.10
C GLY A 96 10.67 -3.09 -9.94
N ILE A 97 10.29 -2.75 -8.71
CA ILE A 97 10.81 -3.40 -7.49
C ILE A 97 9.66 -3.98 -6.70
N ASP A 98 9.81 -5.24 -6.30
CA ASP A 98 8.87 -5.92 -5.42
C ASP A 98 9.63 -6.85 -4.46
N MET A 99 8.99 -7.25 -3.35
CA MET A 99 9.54 -8.24 -2.43
C MET A 99 9.22 -9.67 -2.86
N ALA A 100 8.17 -9.85 -3.67
CA ALA A 100 7.75 -11.15 -4.16
C ALA A 100 8.16 -11.38 -5.62
N VAL A 101 8.40 -12.64 -5.96
CA VAL A 101 8.61 -13.04 -7.35
C VAL A 101 7.25 -13.33 -7.98
N TRP A 102 7.03 -12.74 -9.15
CA TRP A 102 5.82 -12.91 -9.95
C TRP A 102 6.14 -13.62 -11.26
N ASP A 103 5.13 -14.21 -11.90
CA ASP A 103 5.29 -14.70 -13.28
C ASP A 103 5.27 -13.50 -14.24
N LEU A 104 6.45 -12.93 -14.44
CA LEU A 104 6.68 -11.76 -15.29
C LEU A 104 6.69 -12.10 -16.79
N GLU A 105 6.81 -13.38 -17.19
CA GLU A 105 6.84 -13.76 -18.61
C GLU A 105 5.55 -13.34 -19.31
N THR A 106 4.42 -13.47 -18.61
CA THR A 106 3.11 -13.04 -19.10
C THR A 106 3.07 -11.53 -19.35
N THR A 107 3.57 -10.74 -18.40
CA THR A 107 3.57 -9.27 -18.47
C THR A 107 4.57 -8.74 -19.51
N GLU A 108 5.76 -9.33 -19.60
CA GLU A 108 6.80 -8.97 -20.57
C GLU A 108 6.37 -9.30 -22.01
N THR A 109 5.75 -10.46 -22.22
CA THR A 109 5.24 -10.87 -23.53
C THR A 109 4.17 -9.89 -24.04
N ALA A 110 3.26 -9.44 -23.16
CA ALA A 110 2.26 -8.42 -23.49
C ALA A 110 2.87 -7.05 -23.82
N SER A 111 4.06 -6.77 -23.30
CA SER A 111 4.75 -5.48 -23.41
C SER A 111 5.48 -5.28 -24.74
N GLY A 112 5.60 -6.32 -25.56
CA GLY A 112 6.01 -6.19 -26.96
C GLY A 112 7.45 -5.70 -27.17
N GLY A 113 8.36 -6.05 -26.26
CA GLY A 113 9.80 -5.74 -26.37
C GLY A 113 10.27 -4.48 -25.64
N ALA A 114 9.41 -3.82 -24.85
CA ALA A 114 9.85 -2.79 -23.90
C ALA A 114 10.61 -3.44 -22.73
N SER A 115 11.82 -2.98 -22.44
CA SER A 115 12.65 -3.53 -21.36
C SER A 115 12.34 -2.85 -20.03
N VAL A 116 11.76 -3.60 -19.08
CA VAL A 116 11.71 -3.21 -17.67
C VAL A 116 12.88 -3.87 -16.95
N MET A 117 13.53 -3.14 -16.04
CA MET A 117 14.47 -3.76 -15.11
C MET A 117 13.74 -4.16 -13.84
N TRP A 118 13.58 -5.46 -13.63
CA TRP A 118 12.98 -6.01 -12.42
C TRP A 118 14.03 -6.22 -11.34
N GLN A 119 13.71 -5.83 -10.11
CA GLN A 119 14.54 -6.07 -8.94
C GLN A 119 13.68 -6.67 -7.83
N LEU A 120 14.29 -7.59 -7.10
CA LEU A 120 13.69 -8.24 -5.95
C LEU A 120 14.36 -7.68 -4.71
N ASP A 121 13.60 -6.94 -3.90
CA ASP A 121 14.13 -6.27 -2.71
C ASP A 121 13.02 -6.05 -1.67
N ASP A 122 13.37 -6.13 -0.39
CA ASP A 122 12.46 -5.75 0.69
C ASP A 122 12.61 -4.25 0.95
N LEU A 123 11.56 -3.51 0.59
CA LEU A 123 11.54 -2.06 0.74
C LEU A 123 11.31 -1.62 2.19
N ASP A 124 10.83 -2.49 3.09
CA ASP A 124 10.55 -2.16 4.49
C ASP A 124 11.71 -2.49 5.44
N VAL A 125 12.88 -1.93 5.12
CA VAL A 125 14.13 -2.06 5.89
C VAL A 125 14.07 -1.52 7.33
N TRP A 126 12.97 -0.86 7.71
CA TRP A 126 12.74 -0.34 9.06
C TRP A 126 11.88 -1.26 9.93
N ASN A 127 11.33 -2.34 9.37
CA ASN A 127 10.50 -3.30 10.09
C ASN A 127 11.27 -4.04 11.21
N ASP A 128 12.59 -4.19 11.07
CA ASP A 128 13.47 -4.83 12.05
C ASP A 128 13.81 -3.95 13.27
N ARG A 129 13.26 -2.73 13.36
CA ARG A 129 13.34 -1.94 14.60
C ARG A 129 12.57 -2.70 15.68
N THR A 130 13.31 -3.49 16.47
CA THR A 130 12.92 -4.22 17.69
C THR A 130 11.49 -3.93 18.12
N ASP A 131 10.61 -4.91 17.85
CA ASP A 131 9.22 -5.01 18.29
C ASP A 131 8.55 -3.63 18.45
N PRO A 132 8.01 -3.02 17.37
CA PRO A 132 7.17 -1.86 17.53
C PRO A 132 6.09 -2.24 18.54
N ASP A 133 6.11 -1.63 19.74
CA ASP A 133 5.07 -1.89 20.72
C ASP A 133 3.75 -1.62 19.99
N PRO A 134 2.90 -2.64 19.77
CA PRO A 134 1.64 -2.43 19.10
C PRO A 134 0.84 -1.32 19.81
N GLY A 135 1.06 -1.14 21.11
CA GLY A 135 0.55 -0.02 21.90
C GLY A 135 1.00 1.37 21.41
N GLU A 136 2.23 1.56 20.93
CA GLU A 136 2.69 2.85 20.40
C GLU A 136 2.04 3.17 19.05
N ILE A 137 1.99 2.21 18.12
CA ILE A 137 1.34 2.40 16.81
C ILE A 137 -0.18 2.55 17.00
N ILE A 138 -0.80 1.71 17.82
CA ILE A 138 -2.23 1.81 18.16
C ILE A 138 -2.52 3.12 18.89
N SER A 139 -1.64 3.59 19.79
CA SER A 139 -1.80 4.90 20.45
C SER A 139 -1.70 6.05 19.46
N ARG A 140 -0.72 6.04 18.53
CA ARG A 140 -0.59 7.05 17.46
C ARG A 140 -1.83 7.08 16.56
N LEU A 141 -2.45 5.92 16.32
CA LEU A 141 -3.63 5.80 15.47
C LEU A 141 -4.95 5.97 16.23
N SER A 142 -4.95 5.90 17.56
CA SER A 142 -6.16 6.03 18.39
C SER A 142 -6.72 7.46 18.39
N SER A 143 -5.88 8.47 18.15
CA SER A 143 -6.26 9.85 17.90
C SER A 143 -6.62 10.12 16.43
N TYR A 144 -6.23 9.22 15.52
CA TYR A 144 -6.51 9.35 14.10
C TYR A 144 -7.92 8.84 13.78
N ASN A 145 -8.82 9.76 13.44
CA ASN A 145 -10.13 9.40 12.91
C ASN A 145 -10.09 9.44 11.36
N PRO A 146 -9.99 8.29 10.67
CA PRO A 146 -9.90 8.22 9.21
C PRO A 146 -11.10 8.86 8.48
N PHE A 147 -12.21 9.09 9.18
CA PHE A 147 -13.47 9.55 8.61
C PHE A 147 -13.83 11.01 8.94
N ASN A 148 -13.26 11.59 10.02
CA ASN A 148 -13.62 12.94 10.47
C ASN A 148 -12.49 13.97 10.44
N ASP A 149 -11.21 13.59 10.38
CA ASP A 149 -10.13 14.58 10.50
C ASP A 149 -9.07 14.48 9.39
N PRO A 150 -9.35 15.07 8.21
CA PRO A 150 -8.37 15.22 7.15
C PRO A 150 -7.45 16.44 7.33
N VAL A 151 -7.33 17.03 8.55
CA VAL A 151 -6.61 18.31 8.73
C VAL A 151 -5.66 18.34 9.92
N GLN A 152 -5.82 17.53 10.98
CA GLN A 152 -4.94 17.61 12.16
C GLN A 152 -4.20 16.30 12.48
N ARG A 153 -2.97 16.18 11.97
CA ARG A 153 -1.90 15.51 12.72
C ARG A 153 -1.40 16.52 13.76
N GLU A 154 -1.59 16.26 15.05
CA GLU A 154 -1.14 17.19 16.09
C GLU A 154 0.38 17.40 15.99
N ALA A 155 0.79 18.66 15.83
CA ALA A 155 2.20 19.05 15.79
C ALA A 155 3.01 18.69 17.06
N ALA A 156 2.33 18.24 18.12
CA ALA A 156 2.93 17.85 19.39
C ALA A 156 3.80 16.59 19.29
N GLU A 157 3.51 15.66 18.38
CA GLU A 157 4.37 14.49 18.13
C GLU A 157 5.74 14.91 17.54
N MET A 158 5.78 16.01 16.79
CA MET A 158 7.01 16.50 16.14
C MET A 158 8.01 17.12 17.13
N GLU A 159 7.55 17.81 18.17
CA GLU A 159 8.46 18.40 19.17
C GLU A 159 9.15 17.31 19.99
N ALA A 160 8.50 16.16 20.22
CA ALA A 160 9.08 15.01 20.90
C ALA A 160 10.13 14.30 20.02
N HIS A 161 9.82 14.03 18.74
CA HIS A 161 10.74 13.37 17.81
C HIS A 161 11.91 14.26 17.39
N ARG A 162 11.69 15.57 17.23
CA ARG A 162 12.78 16.55 17.01
C ARG A 162 13.67 16.65 18.25
N LYS A 163 13.09 16.69 19.46
CA LYS A 163 13.89 16.73 20.71
C LYS A 163 14.65 15.43 20.96
N GLN A 164 14.11 14.27 20.60
CA GLN A 164 14.84 12.98 20.64
C GLN A 164 16.00 12.95 19.62
N ARG A 165 15.78 13.41 18.38
CA ARG A 165 16.85 13.54 17.38
C ARG A 165 17.91 14.58 17.79
N GLU A 166 17.53 15.69 18.42
CA GLU A 166 18.46 16.71 18.95
C GLU A 166 19.21 16.23 20.20
N THR A 167 18.62 15.39 21.04
CA THR A 167 19.33 14.79 22.20
C THR A 167 20.29 13.68 21.79
N GLN A 168 20.04 12.97 20.69
CA GLN A 168 20.98 12.00 20.12
C GLN A 168 22.07 12.66 19.23
N SER A 169 21.87 13.89 18.76
CA SER A 169 22.82 14.61 17.88
C SER A 169 23.57 15.78 18.52
N ARG A 170 23.34 16.10 19.81
CA ARG A 170 24.16 17.09 20.52
C ARG A 170 25.45 16.43 21.03
N PRO A 171 26.65 16.89 20.63
CA PRO A 171 27.85 16.57 21.39
C PRO A 171 27.69 17.25 22.74
N GLN A 172 27.53 16.45 23.81
CA GLN A 172 27.64 16.97 25.16
C GLN A 172 29.06 17.52 25.29
N THR A 173 29.21 18.85 25.40
CA THR A 173 30.47 19.45 25.79
C THR A 173 30.68 19.07 27.26
N PRO A 174 31.67 18.23 27.62
CA PRO A 174 31.90 17.93 29.01
C PRO A 174 32.54 19.17 29.65
N ALA A 175 32.08 19.53 30.84
CA ALA A 175 32.85 20.40 31.70
C ALA A 175 34.24 19.74 31.90
N LEU A 176 35.30 20.53 31.68
CA LEU A 176 36.69 20.11 31.79
C LEU A 176 36.95 19.52 33.19
N SER A 177 37.15 18.21 33.26
CA SER A 177 37.95 17.59 34.32
C SER A 177 39.11 16.86 33.66
N ASP A 178 40.32 17.24 34.04
CA ASP A 178 41.59 16.71 33.56
C ASP A 178 41.77 15.23 33.93
N ALA A 179 41.21 14.32 33.14
CA ALA A 179 41.66 12.93 32.97
C ALA A 179 40.68 12.17 32.07
N ALA A 180 40.96 12.09 30.76
CA ALA A 180 40.63 10.94 29.90
C ALA A 180 40.93 11.28 28.43
N THR A 181 42.21 11.28 28.08
CA THR A 181 42.62 11.11 26.68
C THR A 181 42.56 9.61 26.36
N SER A 182 41.36 9.09 26.13
CA SER A 182 41.19 7.78 25.49
C SER A 182 39.94 7.81 24.62
N ILE A 183 40.13 8.13 23.35
CA ILE A 183 39.18 7.77 22.31
C ILE A 183 39.34 6.26 22.13
N ASP A 184 38.29 5.50 22.42
CA ASP A 184 38.25 4.08 22.10
C ASP A 184 38.13 3.92 20.58
N LEU A 185 39.23 3.52 19.95
CA LEU A 185 39.36 3.31 18.51
C LEU A 185 38.70 1.99 18.04
N SER A 186 37.95 1.29 18.90
CA SER A 186 37.31 0.00 18.56
C SER A 186 35.94 0.11 17.89
N VAL A 187 35.33 1.31 17.83
CA VAL A 187 34.06 1.54 17.10
C VAL A 187 34.36 2.31 15.81
N LEU A 188 34.84 1.58 14.80
CA LEU A 188 35.30 2.14 13.52
C LEU A 188 34.26 2.09 12.38
N GLU A 189 33.04 1.65 12.63
CA GLU A 189 31.96 1.72 11.64
C GLU A 189 30.73 2.36 12.28
N PRO A 190 30.27 3.55 11.83
CA PRO A 190 28.96 4.04 12.22
C PRO A 190 27.92 3.01 11.78
N GLU A 191 27.00 2.64 12.68
CA GLU A 191 25.91 1.71 12.39
C GLU A 191 25.24 2.11 11.07
N ALA A 192 25.23 1.20 10.10
CA ALA A 192 24.64 1.44 8.80
C ALA A 192 23.15 1.78 9.00
N GLN A 193 22.79 3.02 8.70
CA GLN A 193 21.39 3.44 8.76
C GLN A 193 20.61 2.68 7.66
N PRO A 194 19.47 2.05 7.99
CA PRO A 194 18.65 1.37 7.01
C PRO A 194 18.16 2.38 5.94
N GLY A 195 18.23 1.98 4.68
CA GLY A 195 17.80 2.81 3.55
C GLY A 195 18.01 2.13 2.20
N TRP A 196 17.40 2.69 1.15
CA TRP A 196 17.51 2.16 -0.20
C TRP A 196 18.83 2.58 -0.85
N ASN A 197 19.47 1.65 -1.56
CA ASN A 197 20.79 1.84 -2.14
C ASN A 197 20.73 1.95 -3.66
N PHE A 198 20.07 3.00 -4.16
CA PHE A 198 20.06 3.29 -5.60
C PHE A 198 21.31 4.05 -6.04
N SER A 199 21.95 3.56 -7.11
CA SER A 199 23.13 4.20 -7.70
C SER A 199 22.80 5.49 -8.47
N GLN A 200 21.55 5.66 -8.89
CA GLN A 200 21.07 6.80 -9.67
C GLN A 200 19.70 7.24 -9.16
N SER A 201 19.46 8.55 -9.20
CA SER A 201 18.18 9.14 -8.85
C SER A 201 17.12 8.94 -9.94
N PHE A 202 15.85 8.95 -9.54
CA PHE A 202 14.70 8.82 -10.43
C PHE A 202 14.04 10.16 -10.75
N ASP A 203 13.33 10.20 -11.87
CA ASP A 203 12.56 11.36 -12.32
C ASP A 203 11.09 11.25 -11.90
N LEU A 204 10.59 10.02 -11.80
CA LEU A 204 9.28 9.65 -11.30
C LEU A 204 9.42 8.41 -10.42
N ILE A 205 8.87 8.48 -9.20
CA ILE A 205 8.64 7.31 -8.34
C ILE A 205 7.12 7.13 -8.20
N HIS A 206 6.63 5.95 -8.53
CA HIS A 206 5.22 5.59 -8.47
C HIS A 206 4.99 4.49 -7.43
N LEU A 207 3.90 4.60 -6.67
CA LEU A 207 3.42 3.61 -5.72
C LEU A 207 1.92 3.40 -5.92
N ARG A 208 1.46 2.15 -5.90
CA ARG A 208 0.03 1.86 -6.07
C ARG A 208 -0.45 0.73 -5.18
N ASN A 209 -1.56 0.96 -4.48
CA ASN A 209 -2.21 -0.01 -3.58
C ASN A 209 -1.29 -0.50 -2.46
N MET A 210 -0.63 0.44 -1.77
CA MET A 210 0.39 0.16 -0.76
C MET A 210 -0.13 0.21 0.68
N LYS A 211 -1.46 0.34 0.90
CA LYS A 211 -2.00 0.33 2.26
C LYS A 211 -1.60 -0.94 3.02
N GLY A 212 -1.05 -0.77 4.23
CA GLY A 212 -0.55 -1.87 5.05
C GLY A 212 0.79 -2.47 4.57
N SER A 213 1.44 -1.93 3.53
CA SER A 213 2.74 -2.43 3.07
C SER A 213 3.92 -1.95 3.90
N PHE A 214 3.81 -0.81 4.59
CA PHE A 214 4.87 -0.25 5.44
C PHE A 214 4.35 0.09 6.83
N ALA A 215 5.17 -0.14 7.85
CA ALA A 215 4.89 0.30 9.23
C ALA A 215 5.25 1.79 9.43
N TYR A 216 6.32 2.27 8.81
CA TYR A 216 6.89 3.61 9.01
C TYR A 216 6.92 4.45 7.74
N TRP A 217 5.78 5.03 7.39
CA TRP A 217 5.62 5.80 6.16
C TRP A 217 6.47 7.07 6.09
N GLU A 218 6.79 7.70 7.22
CA GLU A 218 7.66 8.90 7.25
C GLU A 218 9.05 8.61 6.68
N GLU A 219 9.63 7.48 7.06
CA GLU A 219 10.97 7.08 6.59
C GLU A 219 10.91 6.68 5.11
N VAL A 220 9.82 6.02 4.68
CA VAL A 220 9.58 5.72 3.27
C VAL A 220 9.53 6.99 2.43
N TYR A 221 8.77 8.01 2.84
CA TYR A 221 8.72 9.28 2.11
C TYR A 221 10.06 10.03 2.11
N ALA A 222 10.82 9.99 3.21
CA ALA A 222 12.16 10.55 3.26
C ALA A 222 13.09 9.84 2.25
N GLU A 223 12.99 8.52 2.12
CA GLU A 223 13.80 7.73 1.19
C GLU A 223 13.37 7.92 -0.27
N ILE A 224 12.06 8.02 -0.55
CA ILE A 224 11.54 8.44 -1.86
C ILE A 224 12.09 9.83 -2.22
N TYR A 225 12.01 10.79 -1.29
CA TYR A 225 12.53 12.13 -1.51
C TYR A 225 14.03 12.10 -1.81
N LYS A 226 14.83 11.38 -1.02
CA LYS A 226 16.28 11.19 -1.26
C LYS A 226 16.55 10.60 -2.65
N SER A 227 15.76 9.62 -3.08
CA SER A 227 15.92 8.87 -4.33
C SER A 227 15.48 9.64 -5.58
N LEU A 228 14.76 10.75 -5.44
CA LEU A 228 14.36 11.60 -6.56
C LEU A 228 15.44 12.61 -6.95
N ARG A 229 15.54 12.93 -8.24
CA ARG A 229 16.31 14.10 -8.68
C ARG A 229 15.58 15.39 -8.31
N PRO A 230 16.26 16.54 -8.18
CA PRO A 230 15.60 17.84 -8.09
C PRO A 230 14.62 18.05 -9.25
N GLY A 231 13.39 18.45 -8.94
CA GLY A 231 12.30 18.60 -9.90
C GLY A 231 11.59 17.32 -10.31
N GLY A 232 12.01 16.15 -9.80
CA GLY A 232 11.32 14.87 -9.97
C GLY A 232 10.03 14.79 -9.17
N TYR A 233 9.22 13.76 -9.45
CA TYR A 233 7.89 13.61 -8.88
C TYR A 233 7.71 12.27 -8.16
N VAL A 234 6.96 12.29 -7.06
CA VAL A 234 6.32 11.09 -6.51
C VAL A 234 4.84 11.09 -6.89
N GLU A 235 4.32 9.92 -7.22
CA GLU A 235 2.88 9.67 -7.34
C GLU A 235 2.50 8.46 -6.49
N VAL A 236 1.56 8.67 -5.57
CA VAL A 236 1.02 7.63 -4.68
C VAL A 236 -0.46 7.45 -5.00
N VAL A 237 -0.86 6.21 -5.24
CA VAL A 237 -2.20 5.88 -5.72
C VAL A 237 -2.84 4.80 -4.86
N ASP A 238 -4.04 5.05 -4.36
CA ASP A 238 -4.82 4.04 -3.65
C ASP A 238 -6.32 4.38 -3.68
N TYR A 239 -7.16 3.57 -3.05
CA TYR A 239 -8.59 3.79 -2.95
C TYR A 239 -9.17 3.39 -1.59
N GLU A 240 -10.29 4.00 -1.25
CA GLU A 240 -11.08 3.67 -0.07
C GLU A 240 -12.50 3.31 -0.49
N VAL A 241 -13.07 2.26 0.09
CA VAL A 241 -14.45 1.88 -0.15
C VAL A 241 -15.37 2.76 0.70
N LEU A 242 -16.20 3.55 0.02
CA LEU A 242 -17.27 4.34 0.60
C LEU A 242 -18.58 3.57 0.46
N ALA A 243 -18.97 2.93 1.55
CA ALA A 243 -20.22 2.18 1.64
C ALA A 243 -21.13 2.84 2.68
N PRO A 244 -22.26 3.46 2.28
CA PRO A 244 -23.17 4.16 3.18
C PRO A 244 -23.57 3.34 4.41
N ASP A 245 -23.78 2.04 4.25
CA ASP A 245 -24.22 1.12 5.33
C ASP A 245 -23.05 0.50 6.13
N MET A 246 -21.81 0.70 5.69
CA MET A 246 -20.59 0.16 6.33
C MET A 246 -19.85 1.23 7.14
N GLN A 247 -20.32 2.48 7.18
CA GLN A 247 -19.64 3.55 7.91
C GLN A 247 -19.46 3.17 9.38
N TYR A 248 -18.22 3.34 9.86
CA TYR A 248 -17.85 3.19 11.26
C TYR A 248 -18.25 4.49 11.97
N SER A 249 -19.42 4.53 12.60
CA SER A 249 -19.73 5.65 13.50
C SER A 249 -18.89 5.50 14.76
N SER A 250 -17.83 6.30 14.89
CA SER A 250 -17.14 6.51 16.17
C SER A 250 -17.92 7.41 17.14
N THR A 251 -19.11 7.88 16.75
CA THR A 251 -19.94 8.82 17.53
C THR A 251 -21.26 8.23 18.02
N SER A 252 -21.50 6.92 17.91
CA SER A 252 -22.65 6.31 18.57
C SER A 252 -22.38 6.06 20.06
N THR A 253 -22.36 7.13 20.84
CA THR A 253 -22.50 7.09 22.31
C THR A 253 -23.95 6.88 22.76
N SER A 254 -24.88 6.64 21.84
CA SER A 254 -26.25 6.25 22.17
C SER A 254 -26.41 4.73 22.08
N ALA A 255 -26.43 4.08 23.24
CA ALA A 255 -26.83 2.68 23.45
C ALA A 255 -28.34 2.45 23.16
N ASP A 256 -28.89 3.10 22.13
CA ASP A 256 -30.34 3.20 21.91
C ASP A 256 -30.72 3.21 20.41
N SER A 257 -30.03 2.41 19.60
CA SER A 257 -30.53 2.03 18.26
C SER A 257 -30.60 0.51 18.15
N THR A 258 -31.58 -0.06 18.82
CA THR A 258 -32.09 -1.37 18.49
C THR A 258 -32.65 -1.33 17.05
N ASP A 259 -32.11 -2.20 16.19
CA ASP A 259 -32.74 -2.66 14.95
C ASP A 259 -32.56 -1.83 13.65
N THR A 260 -31.35 -1.39 13.32
CA THR A 260 -30.99 -1.18 11.91
C THR A 260 -30.55 -2.52 11.32
N LYS A 261 -31.46 -3.20 10.61
CA LYS A 261 -31.17 -4.43 9.83
C LYS A 261 -30.18 -4.07 8.73
N TYR A 262 -28.89 -4.30 8.97
CA TYR A 262 -27.85 -4.03 7.98
C TYR A 262 -28.03 -4.91 6.73
N THR A 263 -27.86 -4.31 5.56
CA THR A 263 -28.05 -4.98 4.26
C THR A 263 -27.02 -6.09 4.00
N LEU A 264 -25.80 -5.96 4.54
CA LEU A 264 -24.66 -6.87 4.35
C LEU A 264 -23.95 -7.16 5.68
N PRO A 265 -24.58 -7.92 6.61
CA PRO A 265 -24.08 -8.11 7.96
C PRO A 265 -22.76 -8.88 8.01
N THR A 266 -22.56 -9.88 7.14
CA THR A 266 -21.32 -10.66 7.13
C THR A 266 -20.17 -9.83 6.56
N ALA A 267 -20.39 -9.11 5.46
CA ALA A 267 -19.38 -8.22 4.88
C ALA A 267 -18.93 -7.13 5.86
N ARG A 268 -19.87 -6.54 6.61
CA ARG A 268 -19.58 -5.53 7.65
C ARG A 268 -18.74 -6.11 8.79
N LYS A 269 -19.08 -7.31 9.25
CA LYS A 269 -18.31 -8.02 10.29
C LYS A 269 -16.89 -8.27 9.82
N LEU A 270 -16.72 -8.83 8.63
CA LEU A 270 -15.38 -9.10 8.06
C LEU A 270 -14.56 -7.82 7.90
N TYR A 271 -15.17 -6.74 7.42
CA TYR A 271 -14.49 -5.45 7.31
C TYR A 271 -14.03 -4.91 8.67
N SER A 272 -14.87 -5.01 9.70
CA SER A 272 -14.52 -4.59 11.06
C SER A 272 -13.38 -5.43 11.64
N SER A 273 -13.48 -6.75 11.53
CA SER A 273 -12.43 -7.69 11.97
C SER A 273 -11.12 -7.48 11.22
N LEU A 274 -11.17 -7.16 9.92
CA LEU A 274 -10.00 -6.84 9.09
C LEU A 274 -9.27 -5.60 9.60
N LEU A 275 -10.01 -4.52 9.88
CA LEU A 275 -9.42 -3.30 10.43
C LEU A 275 -8.75 -3.57 11.76
N ASP A 276 -9.44 -4.23 12.70
CA ASP A 276 -8.88 -4.58 14.01
C ASP A 276 -7.59 -5.41 13.87
N ALA A 277 -7.58 -6.41 12.98
CA ALA A 277 -6.40 -7.22 12.71
C ALA A 277 -5.24 -6.41 12.10
N SER A 278 -5.53 -5.45 11.22
CA SER A 278 -4.52 -4.58 10.62
C SER A 278 -3.89 -3.61 11.61
N PHE A 279 -4.65 -3.10 12.58
CA PHE A 279 -4.07 -2.30 13.66
C PHE A 279 -3.16 -3.16 14.54
N ARG A 280 -3.58 -4.39 14.84
CA ARG A 280 -2.80 -5.34 15.65
C ARG A 280 -1.57 -5.89 14.95
N SER A 281 -1.51 -5.82 13.62
CA SER A 281 -0.30 -6.17 12.86
C SER A 281 0.76 -5.06 12.83
N GLY A 282 0.44 -3.86 13.34
CA GLY A 282 1.28 -2.67 13.22
C GLY A 282 1.24 -2.04 11.83
N ARG A 283 0.41 -2.57 10.92
CA ARG A 283 0.29 -2.15 9.52
C ARG A 283 -1.18 -1.82 9.22
N PRO A 284 -1.70 -0.72 9.79
CA PRO A 284 -3.10 -0.35 9.64
C PRO A 284 -3.47 -0.18 8.17
N LEU A 285 -4.65 -0.69 7.80
CA LEU A 285 -5.23 -0.44 6.49
C LEU A 285 -5.96 0.91 6.51
N GLY A 286 -5.72 1.73 5.48
CA GLY A 286 -6.35 3.04 5.34
C GLY A 286 -5.54 3.94 4.40
N LEU A 287 -6.01 5.17 4.20
CA LEU A 287 -5.37 6.16 3.33
C LEU A 287 -4.59 7.24 4.09
N PHE A 288 -4.36 7.08 5.40
CA PHE A 288 -3.69 8.07 6.25
C PHE A 288 -2.29 8.43 5.73
N TYR A 289 -1.57 7.45 5.19
CA TYR A 289 -0.23 7.64 4.63
C TYR A 289 -0.22 8.50 3.35
N MET A 290 -1.37 8.70 2.71
CA MET A 290 -1.50 9.57 1.54
C MET A 290 -1.79 11.02 1.93
N HIS A 291 -1.88 11.33 3.23
CA HIS A 291 -2.16 12.68 3.68
C HIS A 291 -1.04 13.64 3.25
N LYS A 292 -1.44 14.83 2.79
CA LYS A 292 -0.54 15.83 2.22
C LYS A 292 0.65 16.17 3.11
N THR A 293 0.46 16.17 4.42
CA THR A 293 1.51 16.49 5.40
C THR A 293 2.68 15.52 5.35
N PHE A 294 2.48 14.22 5.11
CA PHE A 294 3.60 13.27 4.99
C PHE A 294 4.57 13.66 3.87
N LEU A 295 4.02 14.13 2.74
CA LEU A 295 4.83 14.59 1.61
C LEU A 295 5.49 15.94 1.95
N GLU A 296 4.76 16.88 2.56
CA GLU A 296 5.31 18.19 2.94
C GLU A 296 6.45 18.07 3.96
N ASP A 297 6.29 17.20 4.97
CA ASP A 297 7.28 16.94 6.01
C ASP A 297 8.56 16.30 5.43
N ALA A 298 8.42 15.45 4.41
CA ALA A 298 9.56 14.90 3.67
C ALA A 298 10.24 15.93 2.74
N GLY A 299 9.64 17.11 2.55
CA GLY A 299 10.18 18.22 1.77
C GLY A 299 9.57 18.41 0.38
N PHE A 300 8.55 17.64 0.00
CA PHE A 300 7.87 17.80 -1.28
C PHE A 300 7.10 19.11 -1.35
N LYS A 301 7.10 19.70 -2.54
CA LYS A 301 6.37 20.91 -2.90
C LYS A 301 5.27 20.60 -3.91
N ASP A 302 4.39 21.58 -4.14
CA ASP A 302 3.29 21.48 -5.09
C ASP A 302 2.41 20.23 -4.90
N VAL A 303 2.20 19.81 -3.64
CA VAL A 303 1.46 18.57 -3.35
C VAL A 303 0.00 18.72 -3.77
N ARG A 304 -0.45 17.84 -4.66
CA ARG A 304 -1.80 17.85 -5.25
C ARG A 304 -2.46 16.48 -5.08
N SER A 305 -3.77 16.52 -4.87
CA SER A 305 -4.60 15.33 -4.78
C SER A 305 -5.67 15.37 -5.85
N MET A 306 -5.87 14.26 -6.56
CA MET A 306 -6.97 14.05 -7.48
C MET A 306 -7.79 12.86 -7.01
N THR A 307 -9.11 12.96 -7.13
CA THR A 307 -10.03 11.92 -6.68
C THR A 307 -10.99 11.53 -7.80
N VAL A 308 -11.21 10.23 -7.96
CA VAL A 308 -12.20 9.66 -8.88
C VAL A 308 -13.05 8.66 -8.10
N ASN A 309 -14.37 8.85 -8.11
CA ASN A 309 -15.29 7.89 -7.51
C ASN A 309 -15.63 6.82 -8.56
N VAL A 310 -15.32 5.56 -8.24
CA VAL A 310 -15.64 4.39 -9.04
C VAL A 310 -16.80 3.66 -8.38
N PRO A 311 -17.94 3.45 -9.05
CA PRO A 311 -19.07 2.72 -8.48
C PRO A 311 -18.69 1.28 -8.17
N ILE A 312 -19.39 0.65 -7.23
CA ILE A 312 -19.30 -0.78 -6.95
C ILE A 312 -20.66 -1.40 -7.32
N GLY A 313 -20.68 -2.31 -8.28
CA GLY A 313 -21.92 -2.91 -8.81
C GLY A 313 -22.44 -2.23 -10.08
N GLN A 314 -23.69 -2.49 -10.45
CA GLN A 314 -24.29 -2.03 -11.71
C GLN A 314 -25.44 -1.03 -11.51
N TRP A 315 -25.58 -0.49 -10.29
CA TRP A 315 -26.53 0.55 -9.93
C TRP A 315 -26.42 1.87 -10.72
N PRO A 316 -25.27 2.30 -11.29
CA PRO A 316 -25.22 3.53 -12.09
C PRO A 316 -26.07 3.43 -13.36
N GLU A 317 -26.66 4.54 -13.82
CA GLU A 317 -27.45 4.54 -15.06
C GLU A 317 -26.57 4.42 -16.33
N SER A 318 -25.39 5.04 -16.31
CA SER A 318 -24.48 5.07 -17.46
C SER A 318 -23.83 3.70 -17.70
N GLU A 319 -23.89 3.21 -18.94
CA GLU A 319 -23.25 1.94 -19.34
C GLU A 319 -21.73 1.92 -19.13
N GLU A 320 -21.05 3.07 -19.25
CA GLU A 320 -19.63 3.19 -18.92
C GLU A 320 -19.38 2.95 -17.43
N GLN A 321 -20.20 3.59 -16.58
CA GLN A 321 -20.12 3.46 -15.12
C GLN A 321 -20.52 2.06 -14.64
N LYS A 322 -21.50 1.41 -15.29
CA LYS A 322 -21.84 0.00 -15.04
C LYS A 322 -20.69 -0.94 -15.38
N ARG A 323 -19.96 -0.70 -16.47
CA ARG A 323 -18.83 -1.56 -16.88
C ARG A 323 -17.70 -1.51 -15.85
N ILE A 324 -17.24 -0.32 -15.49
CA ILE A 324 -16.19 -0.17 -14.47
C ILE A 324 -16.69 -0.64 -13.10
N GLY A 325 -17.97 -0.41 -12.77
CA GLY A 325 -18.55 -0.84 -11.50
C GLY A 325 -18.68 -2.35 -11.35
N LYS A 326 -19.03 -3.08 -12.43
CA LYS A 326 -18.97 -4.54 -12.47
C LYS A 326 -17.55 -5.06 -12.29
N LEU A 327 -16.59 -4.46 -13.01
CA LEU A 327 -15.19 -4.86 -12.94
C LEU A 327 -14.66 -4.69 -11.52
N PHE A 328 -14.98 -3.56 -10.89
CA PHE A 328 -14.52 -3.28 -9.54
C PHE A 328 -15.28 -4.08 -8.47
N LEU A 329 -16.54 -4.47 -8.69
CA LEU A 329 -17.23 -5.45 -7.85
C LEU A 329 -16.52 -6.81 -7.84
N VAL A 330 -16.04 -7.28 -8.99
CA VAL A 330 -15.23 -8.51 -9.07
C VAL A 330 -13.94 -8.34 -8.25
N VAL A 331 -13.22 -7.23 -8.41
CA VAL A 331 -12.02 -6.95 -7.60
C VAL A 331 -12.35 -6.99 -6.11
N MET A 332 -13.45 -6.36 -5.68
CA MET A 332 -13.86 -6.32 -4.27
C MET A 332 -14.14 -7.71 -3.69
N ILE A 333 -14.88 -8.54 -4.43
CA ILE A 333 -15.25 -9.91 -4.03
C ILE A 333 -14.00 -10.81 -3.96
N GLU A 334 -13.13 -10.73 -4.96
CA GLU A 334 -11.89 -11.51 -5.03
C GLU A 334 -10.82 -10.99 -4.05
N SER A 335 -10.94 -9.75 -3.57
CA SER A 335 -10.06 -9.19 -2.53
C SER A 335 -10.43 -9.64 -1.11
N LEU A 336 -11.61 -10.21 -0.86
CA LEU A 336 -12.02 -10.58 0.50
C LEU A 336 -11.07 -11.60 1.13
N GLU A 337 -10.90 -12.77 0.52
CA GLU A 337 -10.02 -13.82 1.06
C GLU A 337 -8.56 -13.37 1.27
N PRO A 338 -7.85 -12.80 0.26
CA PRO A 338 -6.43 -12.48 0.43
C PRO A 338 -6.19 -11.42 1.51
N TYR A 339 -7.08 -10.44 1.70
CA TYR A 339 -6.95 -9.46 2.78
C TYR A 339 -7.26 -10.08 4.16
N LEU A 340 -8.22 -11.00 4.24
CA LEU A 340 -8.71 -11.54 5.52
C LEU A 340 -7.85 -12.70 6.05
N LEU A 341 -7.41 -13.60 5.16
CA LEU A 341 -6.90 -14.92 5.55
C LEU A 341 -5.69 -14.85 6.47
N ARG A 342 -4.61 -14.19 6.06
CA ARG A 342 -3.39 -14.08 6.86
C ARG A 342 -3.58 -13.18 8.08
N LEU A 343 -4.24 -12.03 7.92
CA LEU A 343 -4.44 -11.08 9.02
C LEU A 343 -5.28 -11.67 10.16
N LEU A 344 -6.41 -12.33 9.86
CA LEU A 344 -7.30 -12.87 10.88
C LEU A 344 -6.79 -14.18 11.51
N THR A 345 -6.04 -15.01 10.77
CA THR A 345 -5.41 -16.20 11.35
C THR A 345 -4.23 -15.85 12.25
N LYS A 346 -3.38 -14.88 11.83
CA LYS A 346 -2.17 -14.50 12.57
C LYS A 346 -2.46 -13.58 13.73
N TYR A 347 -3.23 -12.51 13.50
CA TYR A 347 -3.52 -11.48 14.51
C TYR A 347 -4.90 -11.72 15.12
N GLY A 348 -5.95 -11.85 14.30
CA GLY A 348 -7.34 -11.96 14.76
C GLY A 348 -8.01 -10.61 15.00
N ASP A 349 -9.27 -10.61 15.41
CA ASP A 349 -10.02 -9.40 15.74
C ASP A 349 -9.91 -9.06 17.25
N ARG A 350 -10.83 -8.24 17.77
CA ARG A 350 -10.90 -7.86 19.20
C ARG A 350 -11.17 -9.04 20.13
N GLU A 351 -11.87 -10.06 19.65
CA GLU A 351 -12.35 -11.17 20.48
C GLU A 351 -11.43 -12.38 20.37
N ARG A 352 -11.01 -12.71 19.14
CA ARG A 352 -10.32 -13.97 18.88
C ARG A 352 -9.52 -14.00 17.57
N LYS A 353 -8.66 -15.01 17.47
CA LYS A 353 -8.12 -15.47 16.18
C LYS A 353 -9.16 -16.32 15.46
N TRP A 354 -9.13 -16.26 14.14
CA TRP A 354 -10.04 -17.01 13.27
C TRP A 354 -9.32 -18.23 12.69
N SER A 355 -10.06 -19.31 12.42
CA SER A 355 -9.52 -20.40 11.61
C SER A 355 -9.63 -20.09 10.12
N ALA A 356 -8.80 -20.73 9.30
CA ALA A 356 -8.85 -20.56 7.85
C ALA A 356 -10.21 -20.99 7.26
N GLU A 357 -10.80 -22.05 7.81
CA GLU A 357 -12.12 -22.55 7.41
C GLU A 357 -13.22 -21.54 7.71
N GLU A 358 -13.24 -20.96 8.93
CA GLU A 358 -14.22 -19.94 9.33
C GLU A 358 -14.15 -18.70 8.44
N ILE A 359 -12.93 -18.28 8.07
CA ILE A 359 -12.73 -17.14 7.18
C ILE A 359 -13.30 -17.45 5.81
N ARG A 360 -12.97 -18.60 5.20
CA ARG A 360 -13.47 -18.96 3.87
C ARG A 360 -14.99 -19.09 3.85
N GLU A 361 -15.58 -19.73 4.86
CA GLU A 361 -17.05 -19.80 4.98
C GLU A 361 -17.69 -18.42 5.08
N SER A 362 -17.08 -17.50 5.84
CA SER A 362 -17.59 -16.14 5.99
C SER A 362 -17.39 -15.31 4.72
N VAL A 363 -16.27 -15.51 4.01
CA VAL A 363 -16.02 -14.91 2.70
C VAL A 363 -17.08 -15.35 1.71
N GLU A 364 -17.35 -16.64 1.57
CA GLU A 364 -18.37 -17.13 0.64
C GLU A 364 -19.77 -16.60 0.97
N LYS A 365 -20.12 -16.52 2.26
CA LYS A 365 -21.37 -15.86 2.71
C LYS A 365 -21.40 -14.38 2.32
N ALA A 366 -20.31 -13.64 2.52
CA ALA A 366 -20.23 -12.23 2.13
C ALA A 366 -20.31 -12.04 0.61
N LYS A 367 -19.67 -12.91 -0.18
CA LYS A 367 -19.81 -12.90 -1.64
C LYS A 367 -21.26 -13.13 -2.08
N GLN A 368 -21.95 -14.09 -1.45
CA GLN A 368 -23.37 -14.33 -1.69
C GLN A 368 -24.20 -13.10 -1.33
N GLU A 369 -24.00 -12.52 -0.14
CA GLU A 369 -24.71 -11.30 0.29
C GLU A 369 -24.54 -10.15 -0.72
N MET A 370 -23.33 -9.96 -1.26
CA MET A 370 -23.01 -8.91 -2.23
C MET A 370 -23.55 -9.16 -3.65
N LEU A 371 -23.70 -10.43 -4.06
CA LEU A 371 -24.17 -10.82 -5.40
C LEU A 371 -25.68 -11.07 -5.47
N GLU A 372 -26.31 -11.33 -4.32
CA GLU A 372 -27.75 -11.58 -4.24
C GLU A 372 -28.57 -10.33 -4.57
N PRO A 373 -29.61 -10.46 -5.45
CA PRO A 373 -30.50 -9.36 -5.74
C PRO A 373 -31.23 -8.83 -4.50
N GLY A 374 -31.62 -7.56 -4.53
CA GLY A 374 -32.45 -6.93 -3.49
C GLY A 374 -33.85 -7.54 -3.40
N GLU A 375 -34.57 -7.27 -2.31
CA GLU A 375 -35.93 -7.77 -2.04
C GLU A 375 -36.95 -7.37 -3.13
N THR A 376 -36.66 -6.35 -3.94
CA THR A 376 -37.46 -5.86 -5.07
C THR A 376 -37.21 -6.59 -6.40
N GLY A 377 -36.25 -7.54 -6.44
CA GLY A 377 -35.89 -8.28 -7.65
C GLY A 377 -34.92 -7.53 -8.57
N GLU A 378 -34.50 -6.31 -8.23
CA GLU A 378 -33.39 -5.62 -8.89
C GLU A 378 -32.06 -6.04 -8.24
N GLN A 379 -31.09 -6.47 -9.06
CA GLN A 379 -29.77 -6.94 -8.60
C GLN A 379 -28.96 -5.88 -7.83
N ASP A 380 -29.37 -4.62 -7.86
CA ASP A 380 -28.50 -3.48 -7.53
C ASP A 380 -29.01 -2.56 -6.41
N GLU A 381 -30.14 -2.84 -5.77
CA GLU A 381 -30.60 -1.98 -4.66
C GLU A 381 -29.70 -2.06 -3.42
N LYS A 382 -29.13 -3.23 -3.11
CA LYS A 382 -28.29 -3.41 -1.90
C LYS A 382 -26.96 -2.65 -1.98
N LEU A 383 -26.37 -2.58 -3.17
CA LEU A 383 -25.11 -1.88 -3.42
C LEU A 383 -25.33 -0.45 -3.92
N LYS A 384 -26.57 0.03 -3.97
CA LYS A 384 -26.90 1.34 -4.49
C LYS A 384 -26.13 2.42 -3.71
N GLY A 385 -25.36 3.23 -4.44
CA GLY A 385 -24.54 4.29 -3.86
C GLY A 385 -23.20 3.82 -3.29
N TRP A 386 -22.88 2.53 -3.33
CA TRP A 386 -21.53 2.05 -3.02
C TRP A 386 -20.57 2.53 -4.09
N CYS A 387 -19.47 3.14 -3.65
CA CYS A 387 -18.38 3.55 -4.51
C CYS A 387 -17.04 3.37 -3.81
N ALA A 388 -15.96 3.24 -4.56
CA ALA A 388 -14.63 3.47 -4.06
C ALA A 388 -14.12 4.82 -4.52
N ARG A 389 -13.56 5.56 -3.58
CA ARG A 389 -12.87 6.81 -3.80
C ARG A 389 -11.42 6.51 -4.11
N PHE A 390 -11.06 6.51 -5.39
CA PHE A 390 -9.68 6.39 -5.84
C PHE A 390 -8.99 7.75 -5.71
N VAL A 391 -7.78 7.76 -5.16
CA VAL A 391 -7.02 8.96 -4.83
C VAL A 391 -5.62 8.85 -5.45
N TRP A 392 -5.20 9.92 -6.13
CA TRP A 392 -3.84 10.12 -6.63
C TRP A 392 -3.26 11.31 -5.90
N VAL A 393 -2.15 11.11 -5.21
CA VAL A 393 -1.40 12.17 -4.54
C VAL A 393 -0.06 12.32 -5.24
N THR A 394 0.26 13.54 -5.65
CA THR A 394 1.52 13.86 -6.31
C THR A 394 2.28 14.89 -5.50
N GLY A 395 3.61 14.77 -5.46
CA GLY A 395 4.51 15.73 -4.84
C GLY A 395 5.76 15.92 -5.70
N ARG A 396 6.31 17.14 -5.71
CA ARG A 396 7.51 17.49 -6.49
C ARG A 396 8.68 17.79 -5.58
N LYS A 397 9.86 17.24 -5.88
CA LYS A 397 11.10 17.56 -5.17
C LYS A 397 11.68 18.91 -5.56
#